data_AF-A0A453M7I9-F1
#
_entry.id   AF-A0A453M7I9-F1
#
_cell.length_a   1.000
_cell.length_b   1.000
_cell.length_c   1.000
_cell.angle_alpha   90.00
_cell.angle_beta   90.00
_cell.angle_gamma   90.00
#
_symmetry.space_group_name_H-M   'P 1'
#
loop_
_entity.id
_entity.type
_entity.pdbx_description
1 polymer ?
#
loop_
_entity_poly.entity_id
_entity_poly.type
_entity_poly.pdbx_seq_one_letter_code
_entity_poly.pdbx_strand_id
1 'polypeptide(L)'
;MFDIDNDEALLPSELDDLFSTAPENPWTSDLYKDSAERNVLGGLSLEGFLSKWALMTLLDPANSFANLVYVGYSGDFNSAFTITRKRRVDRKKQQTQRNVFQCYVFGPKGSGKTALLQSFLGRQPSDALPTNSDRFAANTVEPSDGTRKTLVLREIPEGDVRSLLNNKESLAPCDAAVFVYDSCDEFSWQRARDLLVQVASHGENTGYEVPCLIVAAKDDLDQSPVALQESTRVSQDMGIETPIPISVKLKDLNNIFCRIVHAAQRPHLSIPETEAGKTRRQYRQLLNRSLMVVSVGAAIGVVGVAAYRVYAARRNSSS
;
A
#
# COMPACT_ATOMS: atom_id res chain seq x y z
N MET A 1 -2.78 21.17 -26.32
CA MET A 1 -2.29 22.57 -26.26
C MET A 1 -0.77 22.58 -26.18
N PHE A 2 -0.18 21.81 -25.27
CA PHE A 2 1.29 21.65 -25.19
C PHE A 2 1.83 20.44 -25.94
N ASP A 3 0.98 19.44 -26.22
CA ASP A 3 1.24 18.39 -27.23
C ASP A 3 1.07 19.03 -28.61
N ILE A 4 2.19 19.41 -29.24
CA ILE A 4 2.22 20.19 -30.48
C ILE A 4 2.02 19.27 -31.68
N ASP A 5 2.57 18.06 -31.63
CA ASP A 5 2.51 17.07 -32.71
C ASP A 5 1.29 16.14 -32.60
N ASN A 6 0.49 16.25 -31.53
CA ASN A 6 -0.69 15.44 -31.21
C ASN A 6 -0.37 13.94 -31.16
N ASP A 7 0.77 13.58 -30.57
CA ASP A 7 1.23 12.20 -30.43
C ASP A 7 0.75 11.52 -29.13
N GLU A 8 -0.09 12.21 -28.34
CA GLU A 8 -0.57 11.79 -27.02
C GLU A 8 0.54 11.61 -25.97
N ALA A 9 1.72 12.18 -26.21
CA ALA A 9 2.82 12.28 -25.29
C ALA A 9 3.36 13.71 -25.20
N LEU A 10 4.08 14.00 -24.12
CA LEU A 10 4.76 15.28 -23.93
C LEU A 10 6.26 15.06 -23.91
N LEU A 11 6.94 15.58 -24.92
CA LEU A 11 8.39 15.62 -24.97
C LEU A 11 8.96 16.50 -23.85
N PRO A 12 10.25 16.34 -23.49
CA PRO A 12 10.87 17.17 -22.46
C PRO A 12 10.72 18.67 -22.69
N SER A 13 10.84 19.14 -23.94
CA SER A 13 10.65 20.56 -24.28
C SER A 13 9.21 21.04 -24.06
N GLU A 14 8.22 20.20 -24.37
CA GLU A 14 6.80 20.54 -24.16
C GLU A 14 6.43 20.54 -22.68
N LEU A 15 7.07 19.69 -21.87
CA LEU A 15 6.95 19.75 -20.41
C LEU A 15 7.59 21.02 -19.83
N ASP A 16 8.72 21.45 -20.37
CA ASP A 16 9.36 22.71 -19.96
C ASP A 16 8.47 23.91 -20.33
N ASP A 17 7.83 23.89 -21.50
CA ASP A 17 6.84 24.90 -21.90
C ASP A 17 5.60 24.89 -21.00
N LEU A 18 5.07 23.71 -20.65
CA LEU A 18 3.95 23.57 -19.72
C LEU A 18 4.23 24.22 -18.36
N PHE A 19 5.44 24.02 -17.82
CA PHE A 19 5.86 24.57 -16.52
C PHE A 19 6.61 25.91 -16.63
N SER A 20 6.59 26.56 -17.80
CA SER A 20 7.30 27.83 -18.03
C SER A 20 6.88 28.99 -17.11
N THR A 21 5.67 28.91 -16.56
CA THR A 21 5.11 29.87 -15.59
C THR A 21 5.35 29.47 -14.13
N ALA A 22 5.87 28.27 -13.88
CA ALA A 22 6.27 27.81 -12.57
C ALA A 22 7.73 28.24 -12.26
N PRO A 23 8.13 28.35 -10.98
CA PRO A 23 9.53 28.64 -10.63
C PRO A 23 10.52 27.59 -11.15
N GLU A 24 10.09 26.33 -11.16
CA GLU A 24 10.83 25.19 -11.69
C GLU A 24 9.86 24.08 -12.10
N ASN A 25 10.31 23.17 -12.97
CA ASN A 25 9.54 21.98 -13.32
C ASN A 25 9.57 20.99 -12.14
N PRO A 26 8.42 20.69 -11.49
CA PRO A 26 8.38 19.88 -10.27
C PRO A 26 8.80 18.42 -10.50
N TRP A 27 8.83 17.96 -11.75
CA TRP A 27 9.12 16.57 -12.11
C TRP A 27 10.57 16.29 -12.50
N THR A 28 11.44 17.27 -12.31
CA THR A 28 12.88 17.15 -12.59
C THR A 28 13.65 16.43 -11.48
N SER A 29 13.13 16.44 -10.25
CA SER A 29 13.77 15.77 -9.11
C SER A 29 13.80 14.24 -9.28
N ASP A 30 14.77 13.59 -8.62
CA ASP A 30 14.99 12.14 -8.70
C ASP A 30 13.75 11.31 -8.30
N LEU A 31 12.87 11.89 -7.47
CA LEU A 31 11.61 11.26 -7.07
C LEU A 31 10.63 11.07 -8.23
N TYR A 32 10.59 12.03 -9.17
CA TYR A 32 9.58 12.06 -10.23
C TYR A 32 10.14 11.74 -11.63
N LYS A 33 11.42 12.04 -11.88
CA LYS A 33 12.03 11.98 -13.21
C LYS A 33 11.78 10.65 -13.93
N ASP A 34 11.97 9.55 -13.21
CA ASP A 34 11.87 8.17 -13.69
C ASP A 34 10.67 7.40 -13.12
N SER A 35 9.69 8.13 -12.58
CA SER A 35 8.56 7.52 -11.87
C SER A 35 7.37 7.13 -12.76
N ALA A 36 7.38 7.41 -14.06
CA ALA A 36 6.26 7.13 -14.95
C ALA A 36 6.73 6.59 -16.31
N GLU A 37 5.83 5.92 -17.01
CA GLU A 37 6.08 5.38 -18.34
C GLU A 37 6.39 6.51 -19.33
N ARG A 38 7.31 6.23 -20.27
CA ARG A 38 7.66 7.11 -21.36
C ARG A 38 7.63 6.33 -22.66
N ASN A 39 7.26 6.98 -23.75
CA ASN A 39 7.32 6.40 -25.08
C ASN A 39 8.79 6.22 -25.54
N VAL A 40 8.97 5.60 -26.71
CA VAL A 40 10.30 5.31 -27.29
C VAL A 40 11.12 6.58 -27.56
N LEU A 41 10.46 7.72 -27.77
CA LEU A 41 11.08 9.02 -28.00
C LEU A 41 11.41 9.76 -26.68
N GLY A 42 11.09 9.16 -25.53
CA GLY A 42 11.31 9.75 -24.20
C GLY A 42 10.21 10.72 -23.75
N GLY A 43 9.13 10.84 -24.52
CA GLY A 43 7.93 11.61 -24.21
C GLY A 43 7.08 10.94 -23.14
N LEU A 44 6.46 11.74 -22.29
CA LEU A 44 5.57 11.31 -21.21
C LEU A 44 4.16 11.12 -21.77
N SER A 45 3.67 9.89 -21.83
CA SER A 45 2.31 9.61 -22.30
C SER A 45 1.25 10.29 -21.43
N LEU A 46 0.02 10.45 -21.95
CA LEU A 46 -1.11 10.95 -21.15
C LEU A 46 -1.29 10.18 -19.82
N GLU A 47 -1.18 8.85 -19.86
CA GLU A 47 -1.29 8.03 -18.65
C GLU A 47 -0.13 8.25 -17.68
N GLY A 48 1.09 8.41 -18.20
CA GLY A 48 2.27 8.78 -17.42
C GLY A 48 2.13 10.17 -16.79
N PHE A 49 1.58 11.13 -17.53
CA PHE A 49 1.29 12.49 -17.08
C PHE A 49 0.31 12.49 -15.90
N LEU A 50 -0.82 11.80 -16.05
CA LEU A 50 -1.81 11.66 -14.97
C LEU A 50 -1.23 10.91 -13.76
N SER A 51 -0.39 9.90 -13.99
CA SER A 51 0.28 9.15 -12.93
C SER A 51 1.28 10.01 -12.15
N LYS A 52 2.03 10.92 -12.81
CA LYS A 52 2.91 11.87 -12.11
C LYS A 52 2.13 12.88 -11.27
N TRP A 53 1.02 13.40 -11.78
CA TRP A 53 0.12 14.25 -10.98
C TRP A 53 -0.45 13.52 -9.77
N ALA A 54 -0.88 12.27 -9.94
CA ALA A 54 -1.37 11.44 -8.85
C ALA A 54 -0.28 11.19 -7.79
N LEU A 55 0.95 10.87 -8.22
CA LEU A 55 2.10 10.69 -7.34
C LEU A 55 2.43 11.98 -6.57
N MET A 56 2.51 13.12 -7.25
CA MET A 56 2.80 14.40 -6.60
C MET A 56 1.71 14.76 -5.59
N THR A 57 0.43 14.59 -5.95
CA THR A 57 -0.70 14.86 -5.04
C THR A 57 -0.72 13.92 -3.84
N LEU A 58 -0.31 12.66 -4.02
CA LEU A 58 -0.21 11.67 -2.94
C LEU A 58 0.89 12.02 -1.94
N LEU A 59 2.04 12.52 -2.42
CA LEU A 59 3.20 12.83 -1.59
C LEU A 59 3.12 14.24 -0.97
N ASP A 60 2.75 15.23 -1.77
CA ASP A 60 2.67 16.63 -1.38
C ASP A 60 1.51 17.34 -2.12
N PRO A 61 0.29 17.29 -1.55
CA PRO A 61 -0.88 17.92 -2.17
C PRO A 61 -0.77 19.45 -2.22
N ALA A 62 0.00 20.09 -1.33
CA ALA A 62 0.18 21.53 -1.34
C ALA A 62 1.06 21.95 -2.53
N ASN A 63 2.19 21.26 -2.73
CA ASN A 63 3.04 21.46 -3.90
C ASN A 63 2.31 21.13 -5.21
N SER A 64 1.50 20.06 -5.21
CA SER A 64 0.67 19.72 -6.36
C SER A 64 -0.29 20.85 -6.73
N PHE A 65 -1.00 21.42 -5.75
CA PHE A 65 -1.91 22.54 -6.00
C PHE A 65 -1.18 23.79 -6.51
N ALA A 66 -0.04 24.13 -5.91
CA ALA A 66 0.75 25.28 -6.36
C ALA A 66 1.14 25.15 -7.84
N ASN A 67 1.57 23.94 -8.26
CA ASN A 67 1.90 23.67 -9.66
C ASN A 67 0.67 23.68 -10.58
N LEU A 68 -0.51 23.23 -10.12
CA LEU A 68 -1.76 23.40 -10.89
C LEU A 68 -2.06 24.88 -11.14
N VAL A 69 -1.89 25.73 -10.13
CA VAL A 69 -2.10 27.18 -10.28
C VAL A 69 -1.10 27.79 -11.26
N TYR A 70 0.18 27.40 -11.21
CA TYR A 70 1.18 27.88 -12.16
C TYR A 70 0.81 27.54 -13.61
N VAL A 71 0.34 26.31 -13.88
CA VAL A 71 -0.08 25.89 -15.24
C VAL A 71 -1.47 26.42 -15.63
N GLY A 72 -2.05 27.35 -14.86
CA GLY A 72 -3.25 28.10 -15.21
C GLY A 72 -4.57 27.57 -14.63
N TYR A 73 -4.54 26.65 -13.67
CA TYR A 73 -5.74 26.25 -12.95
C TYR A 73 -6.26 27.40 -12.07
N SER A 74 -7.48 27.85 -12.35
CA SER A 74 -8.12 28.99 -11.68
C SER A 74 -9.13 28.60 -10.60
N GLY A 75 -9.38 27.31 -10.40
CA GLY A 75 -10.26 26.80 -9.36
C GLY A 75 -9.63 26.84 -7.97
N ASP A 76 -10.42 26.49 -6.96
CA ASP A 76 -9.92 26.35 -5.60
C ASP A 76 -9.38 24.94 -5.33
N PHE A 77 -8.80 24.76 -4.15
CA PHE A 77 -8.24 23.46 -3.73
C PHE A 77 -9.30 22.35 -3.71
N ASN A 78 -10.53 22.66 -3.31
CA ASN A 78 -11.59 21.68 -3.13
C ASN A 78 -12.22 21.26 -4.47
N SER A 79 -12.15 22.10 -5.50
CA SER A 79 -12.53 21.75 -6.87
C SER A 79 -11.46 20.95 -7.59
N ALA A 80 -10.18 21.06 -7.18
CA ALA A 80 -9.08 20.30 -7.75
C ALA A 80 -8.94 18.91 -7.14
N PHE A 81 -9.12 18.78 -5.82
CA PHE A 81 -8.80 17.56 -5.09
C PHE A 81 -9.98 16.99 -4.33
N THR A 82 -10.05 15.65 -4.32
CA THR A 82 -11.04 14.90 -3.54
C THR A 82 -10.38 14.28 -2.32
N ILE A 83 -10.80 14.71 -1.13
CA ILE A 83 -10.36 14.10 0.12
C ILE A 83 -11.07 12.75 0.30
N THR A 84 -10.31 11.66 0.27
CA THR A 84 -10.87 10.32 0.51
C THR A 84 -11.21 10.13 1.98
N ARG A 85 -12.23 9.31 2.27
CA ARG A 85 -12.61 9.00 3.65
C ARG A 85 -11.54 8.17 4.36
N LYS A 86 -11.62 8.13 5.69
CA LYS A 86 -10.70 7.36 6.53
C LYS A 86 -10.70 5.88 6.16
N ARG A 87 -9.51 5.27 6.01
CA ARG A 87 -9.30 3.84 5.69
C ARG A 87 -10.11 2.88 6.56
N ARG A 88 -10.27 3.19 7.86
CA ARG A 88 -11.06 2.37 8.81
C ARG A 88 -12.53 2.24 8.37
N VAL A 89 -13.10 3.27 7.75
CA VAL A 89 -14.47 3.25 7.22
C VAL A 89 -14.57 2.35 6.01
N ASP A 90 -13.61 2.42 5.08
CA ASP A 90 -13.53 1.52 3.93
C ASP A 90 -13.42 0.06 4.36
N ARG A 91 -12.57 -0.24 5.35
CA ARG A 91 -12.43 -1.61 5.89
C ARG A 91 -13.73 -2.13 6.50
N LYS A 92 -14.42 -1.32 7.30
CA LYS A 92 -15.70 -1.72 7.91
C LYS A 92 -16.78 -1.99 6.84
N LYS A 93 -16.77 -1.24 5.75
CA LYS A 93 -17.71 -1.41 4.63
C LYS A 93 -17.26 -2.42 3.58
N GLN A 94 -16.03 -2.92 3.67
CA GLN A 94 -15.37 -3.78 2.66
C GLN A 94 -15.47 -3.21 1.23
N GLN A 95 -15.48 -1.88 1.11
CA GLN A 95 -15.60 -1.18 -0.16
C GLN A 95 -14.81 0.11 -0.08
N THR A 96 -13.94 0.32 -1.07
CA THR A 96 -13.18 1.57 -1.25
C THR A 96 -13.71 2.33 -2.47
N GLN A 97 -13.66 3.65 -2.39
CA GLN A 97 -13.91 4.55 -3.54
C GLN A 97 -12.62 5.20 -4.03
N ARG A 98 -11.46 4.75 -3.52
CA ARG A 98 -10.15 5.24 -3.95
C ARG A 98 -9.85 4.79 -5.38
N ASN A 99 -9.19 5.68 -6.11
CA ASN A 99 -8.68 5.41 -7.46
C ASN A 99 -7.15 5.39 -7.52
N VAL A 100 -6.49 5.92 -6.48
CA VAL A 100 -5.03 5.89 -6.33
C VAL A 100 -4.70 4.98 -5.16
N PHE A 101 -3.81 4.02 -5.38
CA PHE A 101 -3.35 3.07 -4.36
C PHE A 101 -1.83 3.11 -4.25
N GLN A 102 -1.32 3.16 -3.03
CA GLN A 102 0.12 3.08 -2.78
C GLN A 102 0.53 1.68 -2.32
N CYS A 103 1.54 1.11 -2.97
CA CYS A 103 2.11 -0.18 -2.63
C CYS A 103 3.58 -0.03 -2.21
N TYR A 104 3.93 -0.56 -1.03
CA TYR A 104 5.32 -0.61 -0.58
C TYR A 104 5.95 -1.94 -0.99
N VAL A 105 7.12 -1.87 -1.62
CA VAL A 105 7.85 -3.03 -2.13
C VAL A 105 9.07 -3.26 -1.24
N PHE A 106 9.00 -4.33 -0.44
CA PHE A 106 10.01 -4.79 0.48
C PHE A 106 10.75 -6.02 -0.07
N GLY A 107 11.92 -6.31 0.48
CA GLY A 107 12.74 -7.45 0.08
C GLY A 107 14.22 -7.15 0.25
N PRO A 108 15.07 -8.19 0.35
CA PRO A 108 16.51 -8.00 0.53
C PRO A 108 17.18 -7.39 -0.69
N LYS A 109 18.43 -6.96 -0.55
CA LYS A 109 19.26 -6.53 -1.70
C LYS A 109 19.37 -7.67 -2.72
N GLY A 110 19.17 -7.36 -4.01
CA GLY A 110 19.28 -8.35 -5.10
C GLY A 110 18.05 -9.22 -5.36
N SER A 111 16.99 -9.10 -4.56
CA SER A 111 15.73 -9.85 -4.73
C SER A 111 14.95 -9.52 -6.01
N GLY A 112 15.23 -8.40 -6.68
CA GLY A 112 14.50 -7.99 -7.89
C GLY A 112 13.44 -6.90 -7.70
N LYS A 113 13.39 -6.22 -6.55
CA LYS A 113 12.48 -5.07 -6.30
C LYS A 113 12.55 -4.02 -7.42
N THR A 114 13.75 -3.52 -7.73
CA THR A 114 13.97 -2.57 -8.81
C THR A 114 13.43 -3.08 -10.15
N ALA A 115 13.68 -4.35 -10.46
CA ALA A 115 13.25 -4.96 -11.71
C ALA A 115 11.71 -4.99 -11.82
N LEU A 116 11.01 -5.24 -10.71
CA LEU A 116 9.55 -5.17 -10.64
C LEU A 116 9.02 -3.75 -10.86
N LEU A 117 9.68 -2.73 -10.31
CA LEU A 117 9.31 -1.32 -10.57
C LEU A 117 9.57 -0.94 -12.03
N GLN A 118 10.70 -1.34 -12.61
CA GLN A 118 11.01 -1.04 -14.01
C GLN A 118 10.04 -1.74 -14.96
N SER A 119 9.69 -3.00 -14.69
CA SER A 119 8.71 -3.73 -15.52
C SER A 119 7.32 -3.09 -15.47
N PHE A 120 6.94 -2.48 -14.35
CA PHE A 120 5.70 -1.71 -14.22
C PHE A 120 5.64 -0.47 -15.13
N LEU A 121 6.82 0.08 -15.47
CA LEU A 121 6.97 1.22 -16.38
C LEU A 121 7.30 0.79 -17.82
N GLY A 122 7.26 -0.50 -18.13
CA GLY A 122 7.62 -1.03 -19.45
C GLY A 122 9.12 -1.02 -19.76
N ARG A 123 9.98 -0.82 -18.75
CA ARG A 123 11.44 -0.65 -18.89
C ARG A 123 12.21 -1.92 -18.57
N GLN A 124 13.46 -2.02 -19.05
CA GLN A 124 14.33 -3.13 -18.69
C GLN A 124 14.98 -2.88 -17.31
N PRO A 125 15.30 -3.94 -16.55
CA PRO A 125 15.97 -3.80 -15.25
C PRO A 125 17.32 -3.07 -15.33
N SER A 126 18.02 -3.18 -16.46
CA SER A 126 19.31 -2.50 -16.73
C SER A 126 19.19 -0.98 -16.79
N ASP A 127 18.00 -0.46 -17.04
CA ASP A 127 17.76 0.97 -17.24
C ASP A 127 17.69 1.72 -15.91
N ALA A 128 17.60 0.99 -14.79
CA ALA A 128 17.57 1.57 -13.46
C ALA A 128 18.96 2.05 -13.02
N LEU A 129 19.10 3.37 -12.85
CA LEU A 129 20.27 3.94 -12.23
C LEU A 129 20.32 3.59 -10.73
N PRO A 130 21.52 3.30 -10.18
CA PRO A 130 21.71 3.22 -8.74
C PRO A 130 21.29 4.54 -8.10
N THR A 131 20.45 4.48 -7.08
CA THR A 131 20.05 5.66 -6.32
C THR A 131 20.05 5.35 -4.83
N ASN A 132 20.41 6.37 -4.05
CA ASN A 132 20.30 6.37 -2.59
C ASN A 132 18.99 7.00 -2.10
N SER A 133 18.14 7.47 -3.03
CA SER A 133 16.84 8.07 -2.72
C SER A 133 15.70 7.05 -2.77
N ASP A 134 14.53 7.43 -2.25
CA ASP A 134 13.29 6.70 -2.51
C ASP A 134 13.08 6.54 -4.02
N ARG A 135 12.67 5.34 -4.46
CA ARG A 135 12.30 5.07 -5.85
C ARG A 135 10.80 4.83 -5.95
N PHE A 136 10.17 5.55 -6.86
CA PHE A 136 8.75 5.42 -7.16
C PHE A 136 8.53 4.94 -8.60
N ALA A 137 7.43 4.23 -8.80
CA ALA A 137 6.89 3.92 -10.12
C ALA A 137 5.37 4.05 -10.05
N ALA A 138 4.78 4.91 -10.88
CA ALA A 138 3.38 5.23 -10.93
C ALA A 138 2.87 4.98 -12.35
N ASN A 139 1.85 4.14 -12.48
CA ASN A 139 1.20 3.86 -13.75
C ASN A 139 -0.28 3.50 -13.54
N THR A 140 -1.03 3.46 -14.63
CA THR A 140 -2.41 2.99 -14.66
C THR A 140 -2.45 1.46 -14.69
N VAL A 141 -3.38 0.88 -13.94
CA VAL A 141 -3.70 -0.54 -13.93
C VAL A 141 -5.20 -0.66 -14.20
N GLU A 142 -5.56 -1.56 -15.11
CA GLU A 142 -6.95 -1.89 -15.43
C GLU A 142 -7.23 -3.32 -14.94
N PRO A 143 -7.79 -3.51 -13.73
CA PRO A 143 -8.21 -4.81 -13.24
C PRO A 143 -9.36 -5.37 -14.09
N SER A 144 -9.68 -6.65 -13.89
CA SER A 144 -10.71 -7.35 -14.65
C SER A 144 -12.13 -6.80 -14.50
N ASP A 145 -12.36 -5.85 -13.58
CA ASP A 145 -13.62 -5.12 -13.44
C ASP A 145 -13.77 -3.96 -14.44
N GLY A 146 -12.76 -3.73 -15.29
CA GLY A 146 -12.73 -2.67 -16.30
C GLY A 146 -12.53 -1.26 -15.73
N THR A 147 -12.23 -1.14 -14.43
CA THR A 147 -12.01 0.16 -13.81
C THR A 147 -10.54 0.57 -13.90
N ARG A 148 -10.25 1.78 -14.36
CA ARG A 148 -8.86 2.28 -14.35
C ARG A 148 -8.49 2.80 -12.97
N LYS A 149 -7.35 2.33 -12.45
CA LYS A 149 -6.79 2.71 -11.15
C LYS A 149 -5.33 3.13 -11.32
N THR A 150 -4.89 4.14 -10.59
CA THR A 150 -3.47 4.50 -10.51
C THR A 150 -2.83 3.71 -9.39
N LEU A 151 -1.80 2.95 -9.70
CA LEU A 151 -0.97 2.25 -8.72
C LEU A 151 0.37 2.97 -8.60
N VAL A 152 0.76 3.28 -7.36
CA VAL A 152 2.04 3.89 -7.02
C VAL A 152 2.87 2.90 -6.23
N LEU A 153 3.91 2.34 -6.84
CA LEU A 153 4.91 1.51 -6.18
C LEU A 153 5.97 2.40 -5.53
N ARG A 154 6.33 2.11 -4.28
CA ARG A 154 7.47 2.68 -3.57
C ARG A 154 8.41 1.55 -3.18
N GLU A 155 9.62 1.55 -3.71
CA GLU A 155 10.67 0.63 -3.28
C GLU A 155 11.22 1.08 -1.93
N ILE A 156 11.23 0.17 -0.94
CA ILE A 156 11.83 0.42 0.37
C ILE A 156 13.16 -0.34 0.45
N PRO A 157 14.30 0.35 0.57
CA PRO A 157 15.58 -0.30 0.79
C PRO A 157 15.59 -1.10 2.08
N GLU A 158 16.24 -2.27 2.08
CA GLU A 158 16.28 -3.17 3.23
C GLU A 158 16.80 -2.48 4.51
N GLY A 159 17.82 -1.62 4.37
CA GLY A 159 18.40 -0.86 5.47
C GLY A 159 17.44 0.16 6.10
N ASP A 160 16.48 0.68 5.32
CA ASP A 160 15.59 1.76 5.73
C ASP A 160 14.29 1.25 6.37
N VAL A 161 14.04 -0.07 6.34
CA VAL A 161 12.82 -0.64 6.93
C VAL A 161 12.74 -0.33 8.43
N ARG A 162 13.87 -0.42 9.16
CA ARG A 162 13.88 -0.12 10.60
C ARG A 162 13.58 1.35 10.89
N SER A 163 14.18 2.27 10.12
CA SER A 163 13.94 3.71 10.30
C SER A 163 12.51 4.08 9.92
N LEU A 164 11.97 3.49 8.85
CA LEU A 164 10.57 3.64 8.45
C LEU A 164 9.62 3.21 9.57
N LEU A 165 9.79 2.01 10.12
CA LEU A 165 8.92 1.44 11.15
C LEU A 165 9.08 2.08 12.54
N ASN A 166 10.02 3.01 12.73
CA ASN A 166 10.07 3.83 13.96
C ASN A 166 8.91 4.83 14.01
N ASN A 167 8.40 5.27 12.86
CA ASN A 167 7.20 6.10 12.79
C ASN A 167 5.94 5.21 12.84
N LYS A 168 5.09 5.45 13.84
CA LYS A 168 3.82 4.72 14.03
C LYS A 168 2.83 4.88 12.88
N GLU A 169 2.96 5.95 12.09
CA GLU A 169 2.07 6.25 10.96
C GLU A 169 2.72 5.91 9.61
N SER A 170 3.89 5.28 9.61
CA SER A 170 4.63 4.93 8.38
C SER A 170 3.83 4.06 7.39
N LEU A 171 2.93 3.19 7.90
CA LEU A 171 2.05 2.35 7.09
C LEU A 171 0.68 2.98 6.82
N ALA A 172 0.39 4.16 7.34
CA ALA A 172 -0.87 4.87 7.09
C ALA A 172 -1.14 5.14 5.59
N PRO A 173 -0.15 5.61 4.79
CA PRO A 173 -0.34 5.83 3.36
C PRO A 173 -0.24 4.53 2.54
N CYS A 174 0.26 3.43 3.11
CA CYS A 174 0.45 2.15 2.43
C CYS A 174 -0.86 1.35 2.34
N ASP A 175 -1.39 1.20 1.12
CA ASP A 175 -2.62 0.46 0.86
C ASP A 175 -2.39 -1.05 0.70
N ALA A 176 -1.23 -1.46 0.16
CA ALA A 176 -0.77 -2.85 0.04
C ALA A 176 0.76 -2.96 0.19
N ALA A 177 1.27 -4.12 0.62
CA ALA A 177 2.69 -4.39 0.74
C ALA A 177 3.08 -5.65 -0.04
N VAL A 178 4.20 -5.59 -0.74
CA VAL A 178 4.75 -6.71 -1.51
C VAL A 178 6.11 -7.08 -0.94
N PHE A 179 6.34 -8.37 -0.70
CA PHE A 179 7.60 -8.91 -0.22
C PHE A 179 8.24 -9.75 -1.31
N VAL A 180 9.26 -9.18 -1.95
CA VAL A 180 9.98 -9.80 -3.05
C VAL A 180 11.18 -10.56 -2.50
N TYR A 181 11.34 -11.80 -2.92
CA TYR A 181 12.56 -12.58 -2.70
C TYR A 181 13.02 -13.22 -4.01
N ASP A 182 14.29 -13.59 -4.04
CA ASP A 182 14.88 -14.36 -5.15
C ASP A 182 14.56 -15.84 -4.95
N SER A 183 13.83 -16.44 -5.89
CA SER A 183 13.36 -17.83 -5.78
C SER A 183 14.50 -18.85 -5.71
N CYS A 184 15.70 -18.49 -6.16
CA CYS A 184 16.89 -19.33 -6.13
C CYS A 184 17.70 -19.23 -4.83
N ASP A 185 17.40 -18.24 -3.98
CA ASP A 185 18.21 -17.92 -2.80
C ASP A 185 17.40 -18.06 -1.50
N GLU A 186 17.72 -19.08 -0.72
CA GLU A 186 17.12 -19.35 0.58
C GLU A 186 17.35 -18.21 1.59
N PHE A 187 18.52 -17.55 1.55
CA PHE A 187 18.80 -16.41 2.42
C PHE A 187 17.94 -15.22 2.03
N SER A 188 17.69 -15.03 0.73
CA SER A 188 16.78 -14.01 0.23
C SER A 188 15.36 -14.21 0.78
N TRP A 189 14.87 -15.46 0.77
CA TRP A 189 13.58 -15.80 1.39
C TRP A 189 13.58 -15.53 2.91
N GLN A 190 14.59 -16.00 3.64
CA GLN A 190 14.67 -15.79 5.09
C GLN A 190 14.60 -14.30 5.46
N ARG A 191 15.30 -13.44 4.71
CA ARG A 191 15.25 -11.99 4.90
C ARG A 191 13.89 -11.40 4.55
N ALA A 192 13.29 -11.79 3.42
CA ALA A 192 11.95 -11.33 3.06
C ALA A 192 10.89 -11.72 4.11
N ARG A 193 10.98 -12.93 4.67
CA ARG A 193 10.14 -13.39 5.78
C ARG A 193 10.31 -12.53 7.03
N ASP A 194 11.55 -12.24 7.43
CA ASP A 194 11.82 -11.41 8.60
C ASP A 194 11.26 -9.99 8.43
N LEU A 195 11.31 -9.45 7.20
CA LEU A 195 10.68 -8.16 6.85
C LEU A 195 9.14 -8.25 6.91
N LEU A 196 8.55 -9.31 6.38
CA LEU A 196 7.10 -9.56 6.43
C LEU A 196 6.60 -9.58 7.88
N VAL A 197 7.27 -10.33 8.75
CA VAL A 197 6.92 -10.40 10.17
C VAL A 197 7.05 -9.03 10.85
N GLN A 198 8.10 -8.27 10.56
CA GLN A 198 8.29 -6.93 11.13
C GLN A 198 7.18 -5.96 10.71
N VAL A 199 6.86 -5.90 9.42
CA VAL A 199 5.83 -5.01 8.87
C VAL A 199 4.44 -5.41 9.38
N ALA A 200 4.12 -6.70 9.37
CA ALA A 200 2.85 -7.21 9.89
C ALA A 200 2.68 -6.88 11.38
N SER A 201 3.71 -7.16 12.19
CA SER A 201 3.71 -6.84 13.62
C SER A 201 3.56 -5.34 13.88
N HIS A 202 4.23 -4.50 13.09
CA HIS A 202 4.09 -3.05 13.19
C HIS A 202 2.66 -2.59 12.87
N GLY A 203 2.05 -3.14 11.82
CA GLY A 203 0.66 -2.87 11.45
C GLY A 203 -0.34 -3.25 12.55
N GLU A 204 -0.19 -4.44 13.14
CA GLU A 204 -1.01 -4.91 14.27
C GLU A 204 -0.86 -4.03 15.52
N ASN A 205 0.34 -3.51 15.76
CA ASN A 205 0.64 -2.66 16.92
C ASN A 205 0.11 -1.24 16.79
N THR A 206 0.12 -0.68 15.58
CA THR A 206 -0.27 0.70 15.29
C THR A 206 -1.71 0.84 14.83
N GLY A 207 -2.34 -0.26 14.39
CA GLY A 207 -3.67 -0.27 13.77
C GLY A 207 -3.65 0.02 12.27
N TYR A 208 -2.46 0.15 11.66
CA TYR A 208 -2.26 0.30 10.22
C TYR A 208 -1.88 -1.04 9.57
N GLU A 209 -2.64 -2.10 9.84
CA GLU A 209 -2.46 -3.42 9.18
C GLU A 209 -2.56 -3.27 7.65
N VAL A 210 -1.70 -3.91 6.88
CA VAL A 210 -1.67 -3.76 5.41
C VAL A 210 -1.80 -5.14 4.78
N PRO A 211 -2.62 -5.32 3.71
CA PRO A 211 -2.62 -6.57 2.96
C PRO A 211 -1.25 -6.82 2.33
N CYS A 212 -0.75 -8.05 2.49
CA CYS A 212 0.59 -8.43 2.07
C CYS A 212 0.53 -9.50 0.98
N LEU A 213 1.41 -9.37 -0.01
CA LEU A 213 1.63 -10.34 -1.07
C LEU A 213 3.09 -10.79 -1.04
N ILE A 214 3.34 -12.07 -1.29
CA ILE A 214 4.69 -12.61 -1.44
C ILE A 214 4.96 -12.81 -2.93
N VAL A 215 6.14 -12.37 -3.38
CA VAL A 215 6.57 -12.49 -4.78
C VAL A 215 7.87 -13.28 -4.82
N ALA A 216 7.84 -14.41 -5.52
CA ALA A 216 9.00 -15.23 -5.83
C ALA A 216 9.56 -14.77 -7.18
N ALA A 217 10.55 -13.88 -7.16
CA ALA A 217 11.14 -13.31 -8.37
C ALA A 217 12.21 -14.22 -8.97
N LYS A 218 12.55 -13.95 -10.24
CA LYS A 218 13.54 -14.69 -11.05
C LYS A 218 13.12 -16.15 -11.30
N ASP A 219 11.83 -16.33 -11.57
CA ASP A 219 11.24 -17.64 -11.88
C ASP A 219 11.81 -18.32 -13.14
N ASP A 220 12.59 -17.58 -13.93
CA ASP A 220 13.35 -18.11 -15.07
C ASP A 220 14.60 -18.92 -14.69
N LEU A 221 14.93 -18.98 -13.41
CA LEU A 221 16.09 -19.68 -12.85
C LEU A 221 15.64 -20.90 -12.03
N ASP A 222 16.58 -21.80 -11.72
CA ASP A 222 16.31 -23.01 -10.94
C ASP A 222 15.93 -22.65 -9.48
N GLN A 223 14.63 -22.77 -9.17
CA GLN A 223 14.10 -22.43 -7.85
C GLN A 223 14.69 -23.31 -6.74
N SER A 224 14.95 -22.73 -5.57
CA SER A 224 15.23 -23.51 -4.37
C SER A 224 13.94 -24.20 -3.89
N PRO A 225 13.91 -25.55 -3.81
CA PRO A 225 12.73 -26.27 -3.32
C PRO A 225 12.44 -25.95 -1.85
N VAL A 226 13.48 -25.64 -1.06
CA VAL A 226 13.35 -25.25 0.36
C VAL A 226 12.69 -23.88 0.47
N ALA A 227 13.15 -22.90 -0.31
CA ALA A 227 12.56 -21.56 -0.31
C ALA A 227 11.08 -21.59 -0.70
N LEU A 228 10.72 -22.37 -1.73
CA LEU A 228 9.34 -22.55 -2.19
C LEU A 228 8.44 -23.23 -1.14
N GLN A 229 8.94 -24.29 -0.51
CA GLN A 229 8.19 -25.01 0.52
C GLN A 229 7.95 -24.13 1.75
N GLU A 230 9.00 -23.46 2.24
CA GLU A 230 8.91 -22.60 3.41
C GLU A 230 8.05 -21.35 3.15
N SER A 231 8.14 -20.74 1.97
CA SER A 231 7.32 -19.59 1.61
C SER A 231 5.84 -19.95 1.47
N THR A 232 5.54 -21.13 0.93
CA THR A 232 4.19 -21.68 0.91
C THR A 232 3.67 -21.92 2.33
N ARG A 233 4.47 -22.55 3.21
CA ARG A 233 4.06 -22.78 4.62
C ARG A 233 3.75 -21.48 5.34
N VAL A 234 4.66 -20.49 5.25
CA VAL A 234 4.47 -19.19 5.90
C VAL A 234 3.23 -18.45 5.36
N SER A 235 2.97 -18.52 4.06
CA SER A 235 1.76 -17.91 3.48
C SER A 235 0.47 -18.49 4.07
N GLN A 236 0.42 -19.82 4.25
CA GLN A 236 -0.71 -20.51 4.85
C GLN A 236 -0.85 -20.17 6.34
N ASP A 237 0.26 -20.19 7.09
CA ASP A 237 0.28 -19.88 8.51
C ASP A 237 -0.19 -18.45 8.79
N MET A 238 0.19 -17.50 7.93
CA MET A 238 -0.21 -16.08 8.05
C MET A 238 -1.58 -15.76 7.42
N GLY A 239 -2.19 -16.70 6.69
CA GLY A 239 -3.49 -16.51 6.06
C GLY A 239 -3.47 -15.57 4.84
N ILE A 240 -2.36 -15.57 4.08
CA ILE A 240 -2.20 -14.77 2.85
C ILE A 240 -2.07 -15.68 1.63
N GLU A 241 -2.17 -15.09 0.44
CA GLU A 241 -2.04 -15.83 -0.82
C GLU A 241 -0.66 -16.49 -0.95
N THR A 242 -0.63 -17.66 -1.60
CA THR A 242 0.61 -18.36 -1.92
C THR A 242 1.58 -17.47 -2.71
N PRO A 243 2.90 -17.64 -2.56
CA PRO A 243 3.90 -16.88 -3.30
C PRO A 243 3.60 -16.82 -4.80
N ILE A 244 3.64 -15.61 -5.36
CA ILE A 244 3.39 -15.37 -6.78
C ILE A 244 4.73 -15.47 -7.53
N PRO A 245 4.95 -16.50 -8.35
CA PRO A 245 6.15 -16.58 -9.18
C PRO A 245 6.14 -15.47 -10.23
N ILE A 246 7.26 -14.80 -10.46
CA ILE A 246 7.42 -13.87 -11.57
C ILE A 246 8.82 -13.97 -12.19
N SER A 247 8.88 -13.79 -13.50
CA SER A 247 10.12 -13.51 -14.22
C SER A 247 9.99 -12.22 -15.03
N VAL A 248 10.65 -11.17 -14.56
CA VAL A 248 10.76 -9.92 -15.33
C VAL A 248 11.51 -10.15 -16.65
N LYS A 249 12.49 -11.06 -16.67
CA LYS A 249 13.26 -11.39 -17.87
C LYS A 249 12.39 -12.03 -18.95
N LEU A 250 11.51 -12.95 -18.57
CA LEU A 250 10.57 -13.60 -19.48
C LEU A 250 9.30 -12.78 -19.72
N LYS A 251 9.18 -11.60 -19.08
CA LYS A 251 7.96 -10.78 -19.04
C LYS A 251 6.73 -11.51 -18.50
N ASP A 252 6.94 -12.59 -17.74
CA ASP A 252 5.88 -13.27 -17.02
C ASP A 252 5.74 -12.65 -15.63
N LEU A 253 4.78 -11.73 -15.50
CA LEU A 253 4.53 -11.00 -14.26
C LEU A 253 3.31 -11.54 -13.50
N ASN A 254 2.66 -12.62 -13.97
CA ASN A 254 1.50 -13.25 -13.33
C ASN A 254 0.40 -12.27 -12.88
N ASN A 255 0.19 -11.19 -13.66
CA ASN A 255 -0.75 -10.10 -13.38
C ASN A 255 -0.57 -9.46 -11.98
N ILE A 256 0.68 -9.41 -11.48
CA ILE A 256 1.01 -8.93 -10.13
C ILE A 256 0.43 -7.54 -9.82
N PHE A 257 0.46 -6.60 -10.77
CA PHE A 257 -0.07 -5.26 -10.54
C PHE A 257 -1.59 -5.25 -10.31
N CYS A 258 -2.34 -6.06 -11.07
CA CYS A 258 -3.78 -6.25 -10.84
C CYS A 258 -4.04 -6.93 -9.49
N ARG A 259 -3.21 -7.91 -9.10
CA ARG A 259 -3.30 -8.58 -7.78
C ARG A 259 -3.06 -7.61 -6.63
N ILE A 260 -2.08 -6.69 -6.77
CA ILE A 260 -1.82 -5.62 -5.79
C ILE A 260 -3.04 -4.71 -5.63
N VAL A 261 -3.63 -4.25 -6.74
CA VAL A 261 -4.84 -3.40 -6.71
C VAL A 261 -5.99 -4.15 -6.06
N HIS A 262 -6.21 -5.42 -6.41
CA HIS A 262 -7.26 -6.24 -5.81
C HIS A 262 -7.05 -6.43 -4.29
N ALA A 263 -5.82 -6.69 -3.85
CA ALA A 263 -5.48 -6.79 -2.43
C ALA A 263 -5.74 -5.47 -1.69
N ALA A 264 -5.39 -4.33 -2.30
CA ALA A 264 -5.66 -2.99 -1.74
C ALA A 264 -7.16 -2.66 -1.66
N GLN A 265 -7.96 -3.11 -2.64
CA GLN A 265 -9.42 -2.94 -2.65
C GLN A 265 -10.12 -3.86 -1.62
N ARG A 266 -9.60 -5.07 -1.41
CA ARG A 266 -10.16 -6.09 -0.51
C ARG A 266 -9.15 -6.52 0.55
N PRO A 267 -8.70 -5.60 1.44
CA PRO A 267 -7.58 -5.86 2.35
C PRO A 267 -7.86 -7.00 3.34
N HIS A 268 -9.14 -7.23 3.68
CA HIS A 268 -9.55 -8.27 4.63
C HIS A 268 -9.23 -9.71 4.18
N LEU A 269 -8.91 -9.93 2.90
CA LEU A 269 -8.56 -11.24 2.35
C LEU A 269 -7.05 -11.53 2.38
N SER A 270 -6.22 -10.52 2.67
CA SER A 270 -4.76 -10.63 2.50
C SER A 270 -3.97 -9.94 3.60
N ILE A 271 -4.60 -9.53 4.72
CA ILE A 271 -3.87 -9.03 5.89
C ILE A 271 -3.24 -10.24 6.61
N PRO A 272 -1.90 -10.28 6.74
CA PRO A 272 -1.25 -11.37 7.45
C PRO A 272 -1.53 -11.27 8.95
N GLU A 273 -1.75 -12.42 9.58
CA GLU A 273 -1.85 -12.53 11.04
C GLU A 273 -0.57 -13.18 11.61
N THR A 274 0.20 -12.42 12.39
CA THR A 274 1.37 -12.96 13.07
C THR A 274 0.96 -13.84 14.26
N GLU A 275 1.81 -14.76 14.71
CA GLU A 275 1.53 -15.55 15.93
C GLU A 275 1.27 -14.66 17.15
N ALA A 276 2.09 -13.62 17.33
CA ALA A 276 1.92 -12.62 18.39
C ALA A 276 0.58 -11.89 18.25
N GLY A 277 0.19 -11.54 17.01
CA GLY A 277 -1.11 -10.96 16.66
C GLY A 277 -2.27 -11.86 17.06
N LYS A 278 -2.20 -13.16 16.71
CA LYS A 278 -3.20 -14.18 17.07
C LYS A 278 -3.35 -14.29 18.59
N THR A 279 -2.25 -14.44 19.33
CA THR A 279 -2.27 -14.52 20.80
C THR A 279 -2.87 -13.26 21.43
N ARG A 280 -2.47 -12.07 20.94
CA ARG A 280 -3.01 -10.80 21.43
C ARG A 280 -4.50 -10.63 21.15
N ARG A 281 -4.95 -11.07 19.97
CA ARG A 281 -6.37 -11.05 19.59
C ARG A 281 -7.18 -11.98 20.49
N GLN A 282 -6.70 -13.20 20.74
CA GLN A 282 -7.33 -14.14 21.67
C GLN A 282 -7.39 -13.57 23.09
N TYR A 283 -6.30 -12.99 23.58
CA TYR A 283 -6.26 -12.35 24.90
C TYR A 283 -7.26 -11.18 25.02
N ARG A 284 -7.32 -10.31 24.00
CA ARG A 284 -8.32 -9.23 23.94
C ARG A 284 -9.76 -9.76 23.92
N GLN A 285 -10.03 -10.84 23.19
CA GLN A 285 -11.35 -11.46 23.17
C GLN A 285 -11.74 -12.01 24.56
N LEU A 286 -10.80 -12.63 25.28
CA LEU A 286 -11.02 -13.11 26.64
C LEU A 286 -11.30 -11.95 27.62
N LEU A 287 -10.51 -10.87 27.56
CA LEU A 287 -10.75 -9.67 28.37
C LEU A 287 -12.09 -9.00 28.06
N ASN A 288 -12.47 -8.90 26.79
CA ASN A 288 -13.76 -8.31 26.43
C ASN A 288 -14.93 -9.17 26.92
N ARG A 289 -14.81 -10.50 26.86
CA ARG A 289 -15.81 -11.42 27.42
C ARG A 289 -15.91 -11.27 28.94
N SER A 290 -14.80 -11.19 29.66
CA SER A 290 -14.82 -11.01 31.12
C SER A 290 -15.40 -9.65 31.52
N LEU A 291 -15.03 -8.57 30.85
CA LEU A 291 -15.60 -7.24 31.06
C LEU A 291 -17.11 -7.21 30.79
N MET A 292 -17.57 -7.90 29.75
CA MET A 292 -18.99 -8.01 29.44
C MET A 292 -19.75 -8.71 30.58
N VAL A 293 -19.23 -9.81 31.10
CA VAL A 293 -19.82 -10.53 32.25
C VAL A 293 -19.88 -9.65 33.49
N VAL A 294 -18.80 -8.92 33.82
CA VAL A 294 -18.77 -8.00 34.97
C VAL A 294 -19.79 -6.88 34.79
N SER A 295 -19.91 -6.30 33.59
CA SER A 295 -20.88 -5.22 33.33
C SER A 295 -22.33 -5.67 33.48
N VAL A 296 -22.66 -6.87 33.00
CA VAL A 296 -24.00 -7.47 33.14
C VAL A 296 -24.29 -7.78 34.61
N GLY A 297 -23.32 -8.34 35.34
CA GLY A 297 -23.44 -8.62 36.78
C GLY A 297 -23.67 -7.34 37.59
N ALA A 298 -22.93 -6.27 37.31
CA ALA A 298 -23.10 -4.98 37.96
C ALA A 298 -24.48 -4.36 37.68
N ALA A 299 -24.95 -4.42 36.43
CA ALA A 299 -26.28 -3.92 36.06
C ALA A 299 -27.40 -4.67 36.79
N ILE A 300 -27.33 -6.01 36.85
CA ILE A 300 -28.28 -6.84 37.60
C ILE A 300 -28.23 -6.50 39.09
N GLY A 301 -27.04 -6.32 39.66
CA GLY A 301 -26.87 -5.92 41.06
C GLY A 301 -27.53 -4.56 41.36
N VAL A 302 -27.32 -3.56 40.52
CA VAL A 302 -27.93 -2.22 40.67
C VAL A 302 -29.45 -2.29 40.56
N VAL A 303 -29.98 -3.00 39.57
CA VAL A 303 -31.44 -3.19 39.41
C VAL A 303 -32.02 -3.96 40.60
N GLY A 304 -31.34 -5.00 41.07
CA GLY A 304 -31.75 -5.78 42.25
C GLY A 304 -31.79 -4.93 43.52
N VAL A 305 -30.78 -4.09 43.76
CA VAL A 305 -30.75 -3.16 44.91
C VAL A 305 -31.85 -2.11 44.79
N ALA A 306 -32.07 -1.55 43.60
CA ALA A 306 -33.15 -0.58 43.38
C ALA A 306 -34.53 -1.20 43.63
N ALA A 307 -34.78 -2.39 43.08
CA ALA A 307 -36.02 -3.15 43.29
C ALA A 307 -36.23 -3.49 44.76
N TYR A 308 -35.18 -3.92 45.47
CA TYR A 308 -35.23 -4.21 46.90
C TYR A 308 -35.56 -2.95 47.72
N ARG A 309 -34.95 -1.80 47.41
CA ARG A 309 -35.25 -0.52 48.08
C ARG A 309 -36.70 -0.08 47.87
N VAL A 310 -37.23 -0.24 46.65
CA VAL A 310 -38.65 0.05 46.36
C VAL A 310 -39.58 -0.90 47.12
N TYR A 311 -39.26 -2.19 47.15
CA TYR A 311 -40.03 -3.18 47.91
C TYR A 311 -40.02 -2.88 49.43
N ALA A 312 -38.85 -2.59 50.01
CA ALA A 312 -38.72 -2.23 51.42
C ALA A 312 -39.48 -0.93 51.76
N ALA A 313 -39.42 0.09 50.90
CA ALA A 313 -40.18 1.32 51.10
C ALA A 313 -41.70 1.07 51.10
N ARG A 314 -42.21 0.25 50.16
CA ARG A 314 -43.64 -0.11 50.11
C ARG A 314 -44.10 -0.88 51.35
N ARG A 315 -43.28 -1.80 51.85
CA ARG A 315 -43.57 -2.58 53.05
C ARG A 315 -43.64 -1.71 54.31
N ASN A 316 -42.79 -0.69 54.41
CA ASN A 316 -42.78 0.24 55.55
C ASN A 316 -43.93 1.26 55.52
N SER A 317 -44.50 1.54 54.34
CA SER A 317 -45.68 2.40 54.20
C SER A 317 -47.03 1.68 54.39
N SER A 318 -47.03 0.35 54.55
CA SER A 318 -48.23 -0.46 54.76
C SER A 318 -48.32 -1.07 56.17
N SER A 319 -47.58 -0.52 57.14
CA SER A 319 -47.80 -0.71 58.59
C SER A 319 -48.30 0.61 59.19
#